data_AF-A0A392PFV3-F1
#
_entry.id   AF-A0A392PFV3-F1
#
_cell.length_a   1.000
_cell.length_b   1.000
_cell.length_c   1.000
_cell.angle_alpha   90.00
_cell.angle_beta   90.00
_cell.angle_gamma   90.00
#
_symmetry.space_group_name_H-M   'P 1'
#
loop_
_entity.id
_entity.type
_entity.pdbx_description
1 polymer ?
#
loop_
_entity_poly.entity_id
_entity_poly.type
_entity_poly.pdbx_seq_one_letter_code
_entity_poly.pdbx_strand_id
1 'polypeptide(L)'
;STLPGVIRCANRKLRPDEFVWRQKQSTQNVDFPPKLPKGKKKPYPIPFNEIKQAAKMDRKLTSKGIEKPLEPPKNGLLVPDLVPVAYEVFDAWKLLIKGLSELLHVIPVYGCR
;
A
#
# COMPACT_ATOMS: atom_id res chain seq x y z
N SER A 1 -12.49 3.23 -63.53
CA SER A 1 -12.57 3.49 -62.08
C SER A 1 -11.76 2.42 -61.36
N THR A 2 -10.54 2.77 -61.01
CA THR A 2 -9.46 1.88 -60.56
C THR A 2 -9.67 1.46 -59.10
N LEU A 3 -9.71 0.15 -58.84
CA LEU A 3 -9.82 -0.40 -57.48
C LEU A 3 -8.51 -0.20 -56.69
N PRO A 4 -8.58 -0.01 -55.36
CA PRO A 4 -7.48 0.49 -54.54
C PRO A 4 -6.41 -0.58 -54.30
N GLY A 5 -5.14 -0.17 -54.44
CA GLY A 5 -3.97 -1.02 -54.25
C GLY A 5 -3.85 -1.55 -52.81
N VAL A 6 -3.68 -2.86 -52.70
CA VAL A 6 -3.37 -3.54 -51.44
C VAL A 6 -1.92 -3.25 -51.06
N ILE A 7 -1.72 -2.42 -50.04
CA ILE A 7 -0.40 -2.19 -49.45
C ILE A 7 -0.01 -3.45 -48.67
N ARG A 8 0.88 -4.28 -49.24
CA ARG A 8 1.54 -5.38 -48.52
C ARG A 8 2.55 -4.78 -47.54
N CYS A 9 2.13 -4.61 -46.29
CA CYS A 9 3.06 -4.34 -45.19
C CYS A 9 3.92 -5.58 -44.93
N ALA A 10 5.17 -5.56 -45.41
CA ALA A 10 6.16 -6.56 -45.04
C ALA A 10 6.50 -6.40 -43.55
N ASN A 11 6.07 -7.35 -42.72
CA ASN A 11 6.47 -7.45 -41.31
C ASN A 11 7.97 -7.74 -41.22
N ARG A 12 8.82 -6.70 -41.28
CA ARG A 12 10.18 -6.81 -40.78
C ARG A 12 10.08 -6.93 -39.27
N LYS A 13 10.12 -8.16 -38.76
CA LYS A 13 10.38 -8.42 -37.34
C LYS A 13 11.72 -7.75 -37.02
N LEU A 14 11.67 -6.60 -36.33
CA LEU A 14 12.83 -6.07 -35.62
C LEU A 14 13.26 -7.18 -34.66
N ARG A 15 14.49 -7.66 -34.82
CA ARG A 15 15.09 -8.57 -33.84
C ARG A 15 14.99 -7.88 -32.48
N PRO A 16 14.55 -8.55 -31.40
CA PRO A 16 14.64 -7.97 -30.08
C PRO A 16 16.13 -7.91 -29.76
N ASP A 17 16.74 -6.78 -30.09
CA ASP A 17 18.01 -6.38 -29.52
C ASP A 17 17.82 -6.36 -28.00
N GLU A 18 18.83 -6.83 -27.29
CA GLU A 18 18.81 -7.20 -25.89
C GLU A 18 18.29 -6.06 -25.00
N PHE A 19 16.98 -6.04 -24.72
CA PHE A 19 16.40 -5.19 -23.68
C PHE A 19 16.72 -5.78 -22.31
N VAL A 20 17.99 -5.73 -21.93
CA VAL A 20 18.41 -5.86 -20.53
C VAL A 20 17.87 -4.64 -19.82
N TRP A 21 16.79 -4.82 -19.06
CA TRP A 21 16.38 -3.83 -18.06
C TRP A 21 17.50 -3.70 -17.04
N ARG A 22 18.46 -2.79 -17.30
CA ARG A 22 19.37 -2.31 -16.27
C ARG A 22 18.51 -1.56 -15.26
N GLN A 23 18.17 -2.24 -14.17
CA GLN A 23 17.47 -1.65 -13.04
C GLN A 23 18.35 -0.52 -12.51
N LYS A 24 18.02 0.74 -12.85
CA LYS A 24 18.67 1.92 -12.25
C LYS A 24 18.52 1.78 -10.74
N GLN A 25 19.65 1.71 -10.02
CA GLN A 25 19.65 1.81 -8.57
C GLN A 25 19.07 3.18 -8.22
N SER A 26 17.87 3.21 -7.62
CA SER A 26 17.31 4.45 -7.11
C SER A 26 18.19 4.93 -5.96
N THR A 27 18.63 6.19 -6.01
CA THR A 27 19.36 6.85 -4.91
C THR A 27 18.48 7.02 -3.67
N GLN A 28 17.17 6.85 -3.81
CA GLN A 28 16.25 6.80 -2.70
C GLN A 28 16.37 5.42 -2.03
N ASN A 29 16.70 5.44 -0.73
CA ASN A 29 16.93 4.30 0.15
C ASN A 29 18.30 3.59 0.06
N VAL A 30 19.39 4.37 0.15
CA VAL A 30 20.77 3.84 0.22
C VAL A 30 21.02 3.04 1.51
N ASP A 31 20.30 3.36 2.59
CA ASP A 31 20.46 2.72 3.91
C ASP A 31 19.83 1.32 4.00
N PHE A 32 19.04 0.90 3.01
CA PHE A 32 18.47 -0.44 3.03
C PHE A 32 19.53 -1.50 2.70
N PRO A 33 19.42 -2.68 3.34
CA PRO A 33 20.30 -3.79 3.01
C PRO A 33 20.20 -4.14 1.52
N PRO A 34 21.33 -4.56 0.92
CA PRO A 34 21.37 -4.88 -0.50
C PRO A 34 20.37 -5.99 -0.84
N LYS A 35 19.72 -5.88 -2.01
CA LYS A 35 18.79 -6.91 -2.49
C LYS A 35 19.55 -8.20 -2.77
N LEU A 36 19.46 -9.14 -1.83
CA LEU A 36 20.10 -10.45 -1.97
C LEU A 36 19.39 -11.32 -3.04
N PRO A 37 20.12 -12.18 -3.76
CA PRO A 37 19.52 -13.18 -4.65
C PRO A 37 18.65 -14.16 -3.86
N LYS A 38 17.67 -14.78 -4.53
CA LYS A 38 16.63 -15.61 -3.87
C LYS A 38 17.20 -16.70 -2.95
N GLY A 39 18.29 -17.37 -3.34
CA GLY A 39 18.92 -18.43 -2.54
C GLY A 39 19.68 -17.95 -1.30
N LYS A 40 20.00 -16.65 -1.22
CA LYS A 40 20.62 -16.03 -0.04
C LYS A 40 19.61 -15.35 0.87
N LYS A 41 18.34 -15.27 0.47
CA LYS A 41 17.28 -14.74 1.33
C LYS A 41 16.92 -15.80 2.36
N LYS A 42 16.66 -15.36 3.59
CA LYS A 42 16.13 -16.24 4.63
C LYS A 42 14.81 -16.87 4.13
N PRO A 43 14.61 -18.18 4.28
CA PRO A 43 13.35 -18.80 3.94
C PRO A 43 12.24 -18.23 4.82
N TYR A 44 11.02 -18.15 4.27
CA TYR A 44 9.87 -17.72 5.05
C TYR A 44 9.56 -18.75 6.14
N PRO A 45 9.11 -18.30 7.33
CA PRO A 45 8.61 -19.22 8.36
C PRO A 45 7.44 -20.08 7.88
N ILE A 46 6.63 -19.53 6.97
CA ILE A 46 5.49 -20.20 6.32
C ILE A 46 5.82 -20.34 4.83
N PRO A 47 5.62 -21.52 4.21
CA PRO A 47 5.85 -21.72 2.78
C PRO A 47 5.14 -20.66 1.92
N PHE A 48 5.87 -20.11 0.94
CA PHE A 48 5.38 -18.97 0.14
C PHE A 48 4.09 -19.26 -0.64
N ASN A 49 3.86 -20.53 -0.99
CA ASN A 49 2.63 -20.96 -1.68
C ASN A 49 1.40 -20.85 -0.78
N GLU A 50 1.53 -21.15 0.50
CA GLU A 50 0.45 -21.05 1.49
C GLU A 50 0.09 -19.57 1.71
N ILE A 51 1.09 -18.71 1.85
CA ILE A 51 0.91 -17.24 1.94
C ILE A 51 0.13 -16.73 0.73
N LYS A 52 0.48 -17.17 -0.48
CA LYS A 52 -0.23 -16.81 -1.71
C LYS A 52 -1.68 -17.31 -1.73
N GLN A 53 -1.93 -18.53 -1.27
CA GLN A 53 -3.28 -19.10 -1.21
C GLN A 53 -4.15 -18.31 -0.23
N ALA A 54 -3.65 -18.05 0.98
CA ALA A 54 -4.33 -17.21 1.97
C ALA A 54 -4.67 -15.82 1.41
N ALA A 55 -3.71 -15.14 0.77
CA ALA A 55 -3.95 -13.84 0.16
C ALA A 55 -4.99 -13.88 -0.97
N LYS A 56 -5.06 -14.96 -1.76
CA LYS A 56 -6.11 -15.14 -2.78
C LYS A 56 -7.49 -15.32 -2.15
N MET A 57 -7.57 -16.03 -1.03
CA MET A 57 -8.83 -16.23 -0.31
C MET A 57 -9.33 -14.91 0.29
N ASP A 58 -8.46 -14.15 0.95
CA ASP A 58 -8.80 -12.84 1.50
C ASP A 58 -9.29 -11.89 0.40
N ARG A 59 -8.60 -11.82 -0.75
CA ARG A 59 -9.05 -11.04 -1.92
C ARG A 59 -10.44 -11.43 -2.42
N LYS A 60 -10.75 -12.74 -2.45
CA LYS A 60 -12.08 -13.22 -2.86
C LYS A 60 -13.17 -12.79 -1.88
N LEU A 61 -12.88 -12.76 -0.58
CA LEU A 61 -13.82 -12.28 0.43
C LEU A 61 -14.06 -10.78 0.29
N THR A 62 -12.99 -9.98 0.12
CA THR A 62 -13.10 -8.54 -0.12
C THR A 62 -13.89 -8.22 -1.39
N SER A 63 -13.67 -8.97 -2.48
CA SER A 63 -14.44 -8.78 -3.72
C SER A 63 -15.94 -9.04 -3.57
N LYS A 64 -16.34 -9.79 -2.53
CA LYS A 64 -17.74 -10.07 -2.19
C LYS A 64 -18.30 -9.07 -1.17
N GLY A 65 -17.54 -8.04 -0.79
CA GLY A 65 -17.92 -7.09 0.26
C GLY A 65 -17.86 -7.66 1.67
N ILE A 66 -17.27 -8.85 1.84
CA ILE A 66 -17.10 -9.48 3.15
C ILE A 66 -15.74 -9.07 3.69
N GLU A 67 -15.73 -8.10 4.59
CA GLU A 67 -14.52 -7.71 5.31
C GLU A 67 -14.12 -8.81 6.30
N LYS A 68 -12.82 -9.12 6.34
CA LYS A 68 -12.27 -10.04 7.32
C LYS A 68 -12.24 -9.33 8.68
N PRO A 69 -12.90 -9.86 9.72
CA PRO A 69 -12.77 -9.32 11.06
C PRO A 69 -11.30 -9.32 11.46
N LEU A 70 -10.78 -8.16 11.88
CA LEU A 70 -9.41 -8.07 12.36
C LEU A 70 -9.35 -8.75 13.73
N GLU A 71 -8.53 -9.79 13.83
CA GLU A 71 -8.20 -10.37 15.13
C GLU A 71 -7.26 -9.40 15.89
N PRO A 72 -7.42 -9.29 17.22
CA PRO A 72 -6.44 -8.58 18.01
C PRO A 72 -5.06 -9.23 17.81
N PRO A 73 -3.99 -8.43 17.74
CA PRO A 73 -2.65 -8.97 17.59
C PRO A 73 -2.34 -9.91 18.77
N LYS A 74 -1.68 -11.04 18.50
CA LYS A 74 -1.32 -12.09 19.48
C LYS A 74 -0.23 -11.66 20.49
N ASN A 75 -0.17 -10.37 20.84
CA ASN A 75 0.90 -9.63 21.51
C ASN A 75 1.96 -9.13 20.51
N GLY A 76 2.10 -7.80 20.39
CA GLY A 76 3.14 -7.20 19.52
C GLY A 76 3.04 -5.70 19.27
N LEU A 77 1.87 -5.08 19.52
CA LEU A 77 1.71 -3.62 19.37
C LEU A 77 1.03 -2.92 20.56
N LEU A 78 0.29 -3.67 21.38
CA LEU A 78 -0.28 -3.15 22.61
C LEU A 78 0.77 -3.26 23.71
N VAL A 79 1.34 -2.11 24.07
CA VAL A 79 2.09 -1.95 25.31
C VAL A 79 1.04 -1.66 26.38
N PRO A 80 0.83 -2.54 27.38
CA PRO A 80 -0.23 -2.37 28.39
C PRO A 80 -0.19 -1.00 29.07
N ASP A 81 1.02 -0.49 29.31
CA ASP A 81 1.25 0.80 29.96
C ASP A 81 0.78 1.99 29.11
N LEU A 82 0.69 1.84 27.78
CA LEU A 82 0.19 2.89 26.87
C LEU A 82 -1.33 2.88 26.74
N VAL A 83 -2.01 1.84 27.19
CA VAL A 83 -3.48 1.75 27.15
C VAL A 83 -4.15 2.89 27.94
N PRO A 84 -3.81 3.15 29.22
CA PRO A 84 -4.42 4.26 29.95
C PRO A 84 -4.11 5.62 29.31
N VAL A 85 -2.87 5.82 28.84
CA VAL A 85 -2.46 7.06 28.14
C VAL A 85 -3.29 7.28 26.88
N ALA A 86 -3.59 6.22 26.12
CA ALA A 86 -4.42 6.33 24.93
C ALA A 86 -5.85 6.81 25.25
N TYR A 87 -6.44 6.34 26.34
CA TYR A 87 -7.75 6.81 26.79
C TYR A 87 -7.70 8.28 27.24
N GLU A 88 -6.69 8.67 28.01
CA GLU A 88 -6.51 10.06 28.45
C GLU A 88 -6.37 11.02 27.25
N VAL A 89 -5.51 10.67 26.28
CA VAL A 89 -5.32 11.47 25.05
C VAL A 89 -6.61 11.56 24.25
N PHE A 90 -7.35 10.45 24.12
CA PHE A 90 -8.60 10.42 23.38
C PHE A 90 -9.68 11.28 24.05
N ASP A 91 -9.77 11.24 25.38
CA ASP A 91 -10.72 12.06 26.12
C ASP A 91 -10.34 13.54 26.10
N ALA A 92 -9.06 13.88 26.22
CA ALA A 92 -8.56 15.24 26.03
C ALA A 92 -8.87 15.77 24.62
N TRP A 93 -8.70 14.94 23.59
CA TRP A 93 -9.03 15.29 22.21
C TRP A 93 -10.53 15.58 22.02
N LYS A 94 -11.42 14.79 22.63
CA LYS A 94 -12.87 15.06 22.62
C LYS A 94 -13.20 16.41 23.25
N LEU A 95 -12.57 16.73 24.37
CA LEU A 95 -12.77 18.02 25.06
C LEU A 95 -12.28 19.19 24.18
N LEU A 96 -11.10 19.04 23.57
CA LEU A 96 -10.53 20.05 22.68
C LEU A 96 -11.43 20.31 21.46
N ILE A 97 -11.93 19.26 20.81
CA ILE A 97 -12.83 19.41 19.66
C ILE A 97 -14.15 20.08 20.07
N LYS A 98 -14.73 19.68 21.21
CA LYS A 98 -15.95 20.33 21.72
C LYS A 98 -15.71 21.81 21.99
N GLY A 99 -14.64 22.14 22.73
CA GLY A 99 -14.30 23.54 23.02
C GLY A 99 -14.06 24.36 21.76
N LEU A 100 -13.35 23.82 20.77
CA LEU A 100 -13.17 24.47 19.46
C LEU A 100 -14.51 24.70 18.74
N SER A 101 -15.42 23.73 18.77
CA SER A 101 -16.71 23.85 18.12
C SER A 101 -17.58 24.96 18.74
N GLU A 102 -17.55 25.09 20.07
CA GLU A 102 -18.24 26.17 20.80
C GLU A 102 -17.59 27.52 20.50
N LEU A 103 -16.26 27.57 20.45
CA LEU A 103 -15.51 28.81 20.19
C LEU A 103 -15.76 29.34 18.77
N LEU A 104 -15.78 28.47 17.76
CA LEU A 104 -16.08 28.83 16.37
C LEU A 104 -17.51 29.34 16.18
N HIS A 105 -18.43 28.99 17.09
CA HIS A 105 -19.78 29.54 17.07
C HIS A 105 -19.81 31.00 17.53
N VAL A 106 -18.93 31.38 18.47
CA VAL A 106 -18.88 32.73 19.06
C VAL A 106 -17.92 33.65 18.31
N ILE A 107 -16.80 33.13 17.80
CA ILE A 107 -15.76 33.91 17.14
C ILE A 107 -15.91 33.75 15.61
N PRO A 108 -16.24 34.83 14.88
CA PRO A 108 -16.33 34.76 13.43
C PRO A 108 -14.94 34.55 12.82
N VAL A 109 -14.75 33.40 12.18
CA VAL A 109 -13.53 33.09 11.43
C VAL A 109 -13.76 33.44 9.96
N TYR A 110 -13.06 34.45 9.47
CA TYR A 110 -13.11 34.87 8.07
C TYR A 110 -12.03 34.14 7.26
N GLY A 111 -12.42 33.45 6.20
CA GLY A 111 -11.49 32.93 5.21
C GLY A 111 -11.10 34.00 4.19
N CYS A 112 -9.82 34.13 3.88
CA CYS A 112 -9.37 34.89 2.71
C CYS A 112 -9.63 34.09 1.42
N ARG A 113 -9.79 34.80 0.30
CA ARG A 113 -10.09 34.23 -1.02
C ARG A 113 -8.82 33.96 -1.81
#